data_AF-D3V326-F1
#
_entry.id   AF-D3V326-F1
#
_cell.length_a   1.000
_cell.length_b   1.000
_cell.length_c   1.000
_cell.angle_alpha   90.00
_cell.angle_beta   90.00
_cell.angle_gamma   90.00
#
_symmetry.space_group_name_H-M   'P 1'
#
loop_
_entity.id
_entity.type
_entity.pdbx_description
1 polymer ?
#
loop_
_entity_poly.entity_id
_entity_poly.type
_entity_poly.pdbx_seq_one_letter_code
_entity_poly.pdbx_strand_id
1 'polypeptide(L)'
;MNNKLQAAVEIAEEIEASIFPVVTAIQNEAEPDTYLMCRGVHRQTCDLAQRLRDINKEYIMEGVIDTCSNLDIELEPAKNAIEKLRSLLSTMIDVRGDDDDANLLLIAIDLAFDAGKEIARVRGVEYS
;
A
#
# COMPACT_ATOMS: atom_id res chain seq x y z
N MET A 1 -9.69 0.57 -18.80
CA MET A 1 -10.08 -0.30 -17.67
C MET A 1 -8.84 -1.10 -17.29
N ASN A 2 -8.45 -1.17 -16.03
CA ASN A 2 -7.29 -1.96 -15.61
C ASN A 2 -7.58 -3.44 -15.93
N ASN A 3 -6.69 -4.12 -16.64
CA ASN A 3 -6.88 -5.50 -17.10
C ASN A 3 -7.24 -6.47 -15.96
N LYS A 4 -6.72 -6.21 -14.75
CA LYS A 4 -7.02 -6.98 -13.54
C LYS A 4 -8.42 -6.71 -13.00
N LEU A 5 -8.89 -5.46 -13.03
CA LEU A 5 -10.26 -5.12 -12.63
C LEU A 5 -11.27 -5.76 -13.57
N GLN A 6 -10.98 -5.73 -14.88
CA GLN A 6 -11.81 -6.40 -15.87
C GLN A 6 -11.85 -7.92 -15.62
N ALA A 7 -10.68 -8.56 -15.39
CA ALA A 7 -10.64 -9.98 -15.06
C ALA A 7 -11.39 -10.31 -13.76
N ALA A 8 -11.37 -9.43 -12.76
CA ALA A 8 -12.13 -9.63 -11.52
C ALA A 8 -13.65 -9.56 -11.76
N VAL A 9 -14.10 -8.62 -12.61
CA VAL A 9 -15.52 -8.53 -13.02
C VAL A 9 -15.95 -9.78 -13.78
N GLU A 10 -15.16 -10.21 -14.76
CA GLU A 10 -15.45 -11.43 -15.55
C GLU A 10 -15.55 -12.68 -14.66
N ILE A 11 -14.67 -12.82 -13.65
CA ILE A 11 -14.76 -13.95 -12.71
C ILE A 11 -16.02 -13.87 -11.83
N ALA A 12 -16.41 -12.67 -11.39
CA ALA A 12 -17.62 -12.50 -10.59
C ALA A 12 -18.88 -12.86 -11.39
N GLU A 13 -18.96 -12.41 -12.65
CA GLU A 13 -20.05 -12.74 -13.57
C GLU A 13 -20.11 -14.25 -13.84
N GLU A 14 -18.98 -14.92 -14.04
CA GLU A 14 -18.93 -16.37 -14.27
C GLU A 14 -19.39 -17.19 -13.06
N ILE A 15 -19.04 -16.74 -11.83
CA ILE A 15 -19.53 -17.36 -10.59
C ILE A 15 -21.05 -17.22 -10.50
N GLU A 16 -21.59 -16.04 -10.77
CA GLU A 16 -23.02 -15.77 -10.72
C GLU A 16 -23.78 -16.61 -11.77
N ALA A 17 -23.29 -16.63 -13.01
CA ALA A 17 -23.85 -17.42 -14.10
C ALA A 17 -23.84 -18.94 -13.82
N SER A 18 -22.82 -19.43 -13.10
CA SER A 18 -22.71 -20.85 -12.72
C SER A 18 -23.66 -21.24 -11.58
N ILE A 19 -23.93 -20.33 -10.64
CA ILE A 19 -24.76 -20.60 -9.46
C ILE A 19 -26.25 -20.48 -9.79
N PHE A 20 -26.64 -19.53 -10.65
CA PHE A 20 -28.04 -19.23 -10.93
C PHE A 20 -28.88 -20.43 -11.42
N PRO A 21 -28.39 -21.28 -12.35
CA PRO A 21 -29.11 -22.48 -12.79
C PRO A 21 -29.25 -23.53 -11.67
N VAL A 22 -28.26 -23.65 -10.80
CA VAL A 22 -28.27 -24.58 -9.66
C VAL A 22 -29.31 -24.16 -8.63
N VAL A 23 -29.36 -22.87 -8.29
CA VAL A 23 -30.39 -22.31 -7.39
C VAL A 23 -31.78 -22.56 -7.95
N THR A 24 -31.98 -22.32 -9.25
CA THR A 24 -33.25 -22.55 -9.94
C THR A 24 -33.64 -24.04 -9.94
N ALA A 25 -32.68 -24.95 -10.14
CA ALA A 25 -32.94 -26.40 -10.10
C ALA A 25 -33.32 -26.89 -8.69
N ILE A 26 -32.63 -26.42 -7.65
CA ILE A 26 -32.94 -26.76 -6.26
C ILE A 26 -34.35 -26.27 -5.86
N GLN A 27 -34.71 -25.05 -6.25
CA GLN A 27 -36.03 -24.47 -5.94
C GLN A 27 -37.20 -25.22 -6.58
N ASN A 28 -36.96 -25.89 -7.72
CA ASN A 28 -37.98 -26.67 -8.44
C ASN A 28 -38.00 -28.15 -8.03
N GLU A 29 -37.36 -28.52 -6.90
CA GLU A 29 -37.26 -29.90 -6.40
C GLU A 29 -36.69 -30.88 -7.44
N ALA A 30 -35.70 -30.44 -8.23
CA ALA A 30 -35.10 -31.27 -9.27
C ALA A 30 -34.36 -32.49 -8.72
N GLU A 31 -34.36 -33.56 -9.53
CA GLU A 31 -33.87 -34.92 -9.27
C GLU A 31 -32.40 -35.03 -8.75
N PRO A 32 -31.95 -36.23 -8.30
CA PRO A 32 -30.61 -36.48 -7.75
C PRO A 32 -29.42 -35.94 -8.57
N ASP A 33 -29.58 -35.76 -9.88
CA ASP A 33 -28.57 -35.15 -10.77
C ASP A 33 -28.21 -33.71 -10.36
N THR A 34 -29.11 -33.03 -9.67
CA THR A 34 -28.89 -31.68 -9.10
C THR A 34 -27.73 -31.70 -8.10
N TYR A 35 -27.54 -32.78 -7.33
CA TYR A 35 -26.43 -32.89 -6.37
C TYR A 35 -25.06 -32.95 -7.07
N LEU A 36 -24.97 -33.68 -8.19
CA LEU A 36 -23.73 -33.77 -8.96
C LEU A 36 -23.41 -32.44 -9.66
N MET A 37 -24.42 -31.74 -10.18
CA MET A 37 -24.28 -30.37 -10.69
C MET A 37 -23.79 -29.41 -9.60
N CYS A 38 -24.40 -29.42 -8.41
CA CYS A 38 -23.98 -28.59 -7.27
C CYS A 38 -22.51 -28.79 -6.94
N ARG A 39 -22.05 -30.06 -6.94
CA ARG A 39 -20.65 -30.39 -6.61
C ARG A 39 -19.68 -29.93 -7.70
N GLY A 40 -20.08 -30.00 -8.97
CA GLY A 40 -19.30 -29.48 -10.09
C GLY A 40 -19.14 -27.97 -10.03
N VAL A 41 -20.26 -27.26 -9.87
CA VAL A 41 -20.29 -25.80 -9.73
C VAL A 41 -19.49 -25.35 -8.50
N HIS A 42 -19.63 -26.02 -7.36
CA HIS A 42 -18.86 -25.70 -6.15
C HIS A 42 -17.34 -25.73 -6.41
N ARG A 43 -16.83 -26.75 -7.10
CA ARG A 43 -15.39 -26.83 -7.43
C ARG A 43 -14.96 -25.69 -8.34
N GLN A 44 -15.72 -25.43 -9.40
CA GLN A 44 -15.41 -24.35 -10.35
C GLN A 44 -15.44 -22.98 -9.66
N THR A 45 -16.45 -22.72 -8.83
CA THR A 45 -16.55 -21.49 -8.04
C THR A 45 -15.41 -21.36 -7.04
N CYS A 46 -14.96 -22.45 -6.41
CA CYS A 46 -13.79 -22.40 -5.52
C CYS A 46 -12.50 -22.00 -6.26
N ASP A 47 -12.25 -22.57 -7.44
CA ASP A 47 -11.08 -22.23 -8.26
C ASP A 47 -11.14 -20.76 -8.73
N LEU A 48 -12.31 -20.31 -9.17
CA LEU A 48 -12.56 -18.92 -9.57
C LEU A 48 -12.40 -17.95 -8.38
N ALA A 49 -12.94 -18.29 -7.21
CA ALA A 49 -12.77 -17.49 -6.00
C ALA A 49 -11.30 -17.41 -5.55
N GLN A 50 -10.51 -18.47 -5.76
CA GLN A 50 -9.09 -18.44 -5.49
C GLN A 50 -8.35 -17.48 -6.44
N ARG A 51 -8.66 -17.52 -7.75
CA ARG A 51 -8.11 -16.56 -8.74
C ARG A 51 -8.45 -15.11 -8.38
N LEU A 52 -9.67 -14.84 -7.92
CA LEU A 52 -10.05 -13.51 -7.42
C LEU A 52 -9.21 -13.06 -6.22
N ARG A 53 -8.94 -13.97 -5.27
CA ARG A 53 -8.06 -13.66 -4.12
C ARG A 53 -6.64 -13.35 -4.55
N ASP A 54 -6.13 -14.05 -5.56
CA ASP A 54 -4.78 -13.85 -6.07
C ASP A 54 -4.67 -12.48 -6.77
N ILE A 55 -5.64 -12.11 -7.60
CA ILE A 55 -5.75 -10.78 -8.21
C ILE A 55 -5.78 -9.68 -7.12
N ASN A 56 -6.56 -9.88 -6.05
CA ASN A 56 -6.65 -8.91 -4.97
C ASN A 56 -5.32 -8.74 -4.20
N LYS A 57 -4.58 -9.84 -3.95
CA LYS A 57 -3.26 -9.78 -3.32
C LYS A 57 -2.26 -8.98 -4.16
N GLU A 58 -2.27 -9.18 -5.47
CA GLU A 58 -1.40 -8.42 -6.38
C GLU A 58 -1.73 -6.92 -6.37
N TYR A 59 -3.02 -6.55 -6.35
CA TYR A 59 -3.45 -5.16 -6.24
C TYR A 59 -2.98 -4.49 -4.95
N ILE A 60 -3.10 -5.19 -3.82
CA ILE A 60 -2.63 -4.70 -2.53
C ILE A 60 -1.11 -4.50 -2.56
N MET A 61 -0.37 -5.45 -3.13
CA MET A 61 1.09 -5.32 -3.25
C MET A 61 1.51 -4.17 -4.18
N GLU A 62 0.85 -3.98 -5.32
CA GLU A 62 1.10 -2.83 -6.21
C GLU A 62 0.84 -1.50 -5.50
N GLY A 63 -0.27 -1.40 -4.75
CA GLY A 63 -0.58 -0.20 -3.97
C GLY A 63 0.44 0.08 -2.86
N VAL A 64 0.95 -0.96 -2.19
CA VAL A 64 1.99 -0.81 -1.16
C VAL A 64 3.32 -0.36 -1.77
N ILE A 65 3.72 -0.91 -2.92
CA ILE A 65 4.96 -0.50 -3.61
C ILE A 65 4.86 0.97 -4.05
N ASP A 66 3.74 1.38 -4.66
CA ASP A 66 3.52 2.76 -5.08
C ASP A 66 3.53 3.74 -3.90
N THR A 67 2.90 3.34 -2.79
CA THR A 67 2.89 4.13 -1.54
C THR A 67 4.29 4.28 -0.96
N CYS A 68 5.09 3.21 -0.92
CA CYS A 68 6.47 3.28 -0.46
C CYS A 68 7.34 4.17 -1.34
N SER A 69 7.23 4.08 -2.67
CA SER A 69 7.98 4.96 -3.58
C SER A 69 7.57 6.42 -3.45
N ASN A 70 6.28 6.71 -3.23
CA ASN A 70 5.82 8.06 -2.99
C ASN A 70 6.32 8.61 -1.65
N LEU A 71 6.33 7.78 -0.59
CA LEU A 71 6.91 8.14 0.70
C LEU A 71 8.41 8.46 0.61
N ASP A 72 9.18 7.70 -0.17
CA ASP A 72 10.61 7.96 -0.37
C ASP A 72 10.84 9.31 -1.07
N ILE A 73 10.03 9.63 -2.09
CA ILE A 73 10.08 10.94 -2.78
C ILE A 73 9.67 12.06 -1.82
N GLU A 74 8.61 11.87 -1.05
CA GLU A 74 8.08 12.89 -0.14
C GLU A 74 8.96 13.16 1.09
N LEU A 75 9.73 12.18 1.54
CA LEU A 75 10.66 12.29 2.69
C LEU A 75 12.09 12.66 2.29
N GLU A 76 12.41 12.72 1.00
CA GLU A 76 13.72 13.13 0.48
C GLU A 76 14.17 14.52 1.01
N PRO A 77 13.31 15.54 1.18
CA PRO A 77 13.68 16.81 1.80
C PRO A 77 14.13 16.66 3.27
N ALA A 78 13.40 15.85 4.05
CA ALA A 78 13.73 15.60 5.46
C ALA A 78 15.06 14.85 5.60
N LYS A 79 15.28 13.84 4.75
CA LYS A 79 16.54 13.09 4.68
C LYS A 79 17.72 14.02 4.38
N ASN A 80 17.58 14.89 3.37
CA ASN A 80 18.62 15.86 3.01
C ASN A 80 18.94 16.84 4.16
N ALA A 81 17.92 17.31 4.89
CA ALA A 81 18.11 18.17 6.05
C ALA A 81 18.86 17.44 7.20
N ILE A 82 18.51 16.19 7.49
CA ILE A 82 19.19 15.35 8.49
C ILE A 82 20.65 15.07 8.09
N GLU A 83 20.92 14.79 6.82
CA GLU A 83 22.29 14.56 6.35
C GLU A 83 23.16 15.82 6.46
N LYS A 84 22.60 17.00 6.13
CA LYS A 84 23.27 18.29 6.34
C LYS A 84 23.54 18.55 7.82
N LEU A 85 22.54 18.31 8.68
CA LEU A 85 22.68 18.45 10.13
C LEU A 85 23.81 17.57 10.66
N ARG A 86 23.86 16.30 10.23
CA ARG A 86 24.91 15.35 10.63
C ARG A 86 26.30 15.83 10.19
N SER A 87 26.42 16.32 8.95
CA SER A 87 27.69 16.87 8.43
C SER A 87 28.15 18.09 9.24
N LEU A 88 27.22 18.99 9.55
CA LEU A 88 27.47 20.19 10.35
C LEU A 88 27.95 19.83 11.76
N LEU A 89 27.23 18.95 12.46
CA LEU A 89 27.59 18.51 13.80
C LEU A 89 28.95 17.80 13.83
N SER A 90 29.28 17.02 12.80
CA SER A 90 30.60 16.38 12.68
C SER A 90 31.71 17.43 12.55
N THR A 91 31.47 18.45 11.72
CA THR A 91 32.40 19.57 11.54
C THR A 91 32.59 20.35 12.85
N MET A 92 31.52 20.58 13.61
CA MET A 92 31.59 21.25 14.91
C MET A 92 32.37 20.43 15.95
N ILE A 93 32.27 19.10 15.93
CA ILE A 93 33.04 18.24 16.84
C ILE A 93 34.55 18.31 16.51
N ASP A 94 34.89 18.47 15.23
CA ASP A 94 36.28 18.50 14.76
C ASP A 94 36.96 19.86 14.94
N VAL A 95 36.20 20.96 15.02
CA VAL A 95 36.72 22.33 15.21
C VAL A 95 36.72 22.72 16.69
N ARG A 96 37.87 23.10 17.25
CA ARG A 96 37.99 23.52 18.65
C ARG A 96 37.50 24.96 18.84
N GLY A 97 36.38 25.08 19.55
CA GLY A 97 35.70 26.25 20.11
C GLY A 97 36.34 27.63 19.94
N ASP A 98 35.67 28.45 19.13
CA ASP A 98 35.65 29.91 19.20
C ASP A 98 34.20 30.38 18.99
N ASP A 99 33.90 31.68 19.15
CA ASP A 99 32.54 32.27 19.13
C ASP A 99 31.63 31.91 17.92
N ASP A 100 32.18 31.31 16.85
CA ASP A 100 31.44 30.78 15.70
C ASP A 100 30.53 29.57 16.03
N ASP A 101 30.68 28.95 17.19
CA ASP A 101 29.87 27.80 17.64
C ASP A 101 28.37 28.13 17.76
N ALA A 102 28.02 29.34 18.18
CA ALA A 102 26.63 29.75 18.38
C ALA A 102 25.85 29.86 17.06
N ASN A 103 26.48 30.36 16.00
CA ASN A 103 25.87 30.44 14.66
C ASN A 103 25.69 29.06 14.05
N LEU A 104 26.67 28.16 14.22
CA LEU A 104 26.57 26.78 13.75
C LEU A 104 25.46 26.01 14.49
N LEU A 105 25.29 26.25 15.79
CA LEU A 105 24.17 25.71 16.57
C LEU A 105 22.81 26.22 16.09
N LEU A 106 22.68 27.49 15.72
CA LEU A 106 21.44 28.03 15.14
C LEU A 106 21.10 27.33 13.82
N ILE A 107 22.10 27.17 12.93
CA ILE A 107 21.91 26.45 11.66
C ILE A 107 21.52 24.98 11.92
N ALA A 108 22.10 24.34 12.94
CA ALA A 108 21.75 22.98 13.32
C ALA A 108 20.29 22.86 13.80
N ILE A 109 19.81 23.83 14.58
CA ILE A 109 18.42 23.87 15.05
C ILE A 109 17.45 24.04 13.87
N ASP A 110 17.75 24.95 12.93
CA ASP A 110 16.90 25.17 11.76
C ASP A 110 16.81 23.91 10.89
N LEU A 111 17.93 23.23 10.64
CA LEU A 111 17.95 21.97 9.88
C LEU A 111 17.15 20.85 10.57
N ALA A 112 17.23 20.76 11.90
CA ALA A 112 16.44 19.80 12.67
C ALA A 112 14.94 20.12 12.58
N PHE A 113 14.59 21.40 12.64
CA PHE A 113 13.21 21.88 12.56
C PHE A 113 12.60 21.63 11.17
N ASP A 114 13.35 21.91 10.10
CA ASP A 114 12.92 21.65 8.73
C ASP A 114 12.70 20.15 8.48
N ALA A 115 13.63 19.30 8.96
CA ALA A 115 13.46 17.85 8.88
C ALA A 115 12.19 17.39 9.61
N GLY A 116 11.96 17.92 10.81
CA GLY A 116 10.80 17.61 11.61
C GLY A 116 9.48 18.02 10.95
N LYS A 117 9.42 19.23 10.37
CA LYS A 117 8.27 19.74 9.64
C LYS A 117 7.90 18.86 8.45
N GLU A 118 8.89 18.45 7.66
CA GLU A 118 8.64 17.61 6.49
C GLU A 118 8.17 16.21 6.91
N ILE A 119 8.71 15.64 7.98
CA ILE A 119 8.22 14.37 8.55
C ILE A 119 6.76 14.51 9.02
N ALA A 120 6.41 15.61 9.69
CA ALA A 120 5.06 15.87 10.16
C ALA A 120 4.08 16.09 9.00
N ARG A 121 4.50 16.82 7.95
CA ARG A 121 3.75 17.02 6.71
C ARG A 121 3.38 15.69 6.06
N VAL A 122 4.36 14.81 5.87
CA VAL A 122 4.13 13.48 5.26
C VAL A 122 3.22 12.60 6.13
N ARG A 123 3.32 12.72 7.45
CA ARG A 123 2.45 12.01 8.39
C ARG A 123 1.04 12.61 8.51
N GLY A 124 0.79 13.79 7.96
CA GLY A 124 -0.47 14.51 8.10
C GLY A 124 -0.75 14.99 9.52
N VAL A 125 0.29 15.28 10.31
CA VAL A 125 0.17 15.78 11.69
C VAL A 125 0.79 17.18 11.80
N GLU A 126 0.33 17.97 12.77
CA GLU A 126 0.95 19.25 13.06
C GLU A 126 2.32 19.06 13.73
N TYR A 127 3.31 19.82 13.26
CA TYR A 127 4.63 19.85 13.87
C TYR A 127 4.54 20.63 15.20
N SER A 128 4.85 19.95 16.32
CA SER A 128 4.73 20.47 17.69
C SER A 128 6.09 20.67 18.35
#